data_AF-A0A6G9CLT7-F1
#
_entry.id   AF-A0A6G9CLT7-F1
#
_cell.length_a   1.000
_cell.length_b   1.000
_cell.length_c   1.000
_cell.angle_alpha   90.00
_cell.angle_beta   90.00
_cell.angle_gamma   90.00
#
_symmetry.space_group_name_H-M   'P 1'
#
loop_
_entity.id
_entity.type
_entity.pdbx_description
1 polymer ?
#
loop_
_entity_poly.entity_id
_entity_poly.type
_entity_poly.pdbx_seq_one_letter_code
_entity_poly.pdbx_strand_id
1 'polypeptide(L)'
;MKRMLTTTSATAALTAAAVALTAPAVAHAAADPSCEGLSDNLRKLCEIGNSPAPTNTGGGGPEWMQGLPDLSIPIGIGAALIVMGAIIVITHRDKASTSRTLRPGTARAGAYSAGQREERAIGAVMAAVGAVVLGWGLGGLGGALIAAVVAVPVALIAGRAGERAEQAQRGYEQADAAWRQDVEMAKLNAQLHRPNPAEFDPLGLGISPPPAPAPVLPAEPMMTDEDALRYARMGGHVELIPGSAAASLVARDGSWTAAESAWIEACKAARLGGAEMRQSRIPGVNGVSEVFVPGADLVRVEVLEDGDAAVVVRPRSLAVGATELAAATPFLLRTARVRHAGAWVRAHSTDEFVIVLSNRDLAAAPEQTSGPAPVDDDDEWV
;
A
#
# COMPACT_ATOMS: atom_id res chain seq x y z
N MET A 1 6.86 13.31 3.36
CA MET A 1 6.85 13.24 1.88
C MET A 1 8.23 13.08 1.21
N LYS A 2 9.39 13.38 1.84
CA LYS A 2 10.72 13.28 1.19
C LYS A 2 11.37 11.87 1.10
N ARG A 3 10.74 10.80 1.62
CA ARG A 3 11.31 9.43 1.63
C ARG A 3 10.68 8.46 0.62
N MET A 4 9.65 8.89 -0.12
CA MET A 4 8.87 8.00 -1.01
C MET A 4 9.43 7.91 -2.43
N LEU A 5 10.38 8.79 -2.82
CA LEU A 5 10.97 8.80 -4.15
C LEU A 5 12.18 7.87 -4.32
N THR A 6 12.77 7.35 -3.24
CA THR A 6 14.04 6.61 -3.32
C THR A 6 13.90 5.12 -3.64
N THR A 7 12.76 4.50 -3.30
CA THR A 7 12.55 3.06 -3.52
C THR A 7 12.03 2.75 -4.92
N THR A 8 11.12 3.56 -5.47
CA THR A 8 10.60 3.40 -6.84
C THR A 8 11.65 3.74 -7.91
N SER A 9 12.56 4.69 -7.65
CA SER A 9 13.67 4.98 -8.55
C SER A 9 14.69 3.83 -8.59
N ALA A 10 14.86 3.10 -7.49
CA ALA A 10 15.84 2.01 -7.41
C ALA A 10 15.42 0.79 -8.26
N THR A 11 14.14 0.40 -8.24
CA THR A 11 13.62 -0.70 -9.06
C THR A 11 13.56 -0.37 -10.55
N ALA A 12 13.24 0.87 -10.91
CA ALA A 12 13.27 1.34 -12.30
C ALA A 12 14.71 1.46 -12.85
N ALA A 13 15.65 1.93 -12.04
CA ALA A 13 17.07 1.97 -12.41
C ALA A 13 17.67 0.55 -12.57
N LEU A 14 17.26 -0.41 -11.73
CA LEU A 14 17.70 -1.80 -11.81
C LEU A 14 17.16 -2.56 -13.03
N THR A 15 15.91 -2.30 -13.42
CA THR A 15 15.34 -2.86 -14.65
C THR A 15 15.92 -2.19 -15.90
N ALA A 16 16.15 -0.88 -15.89
CA ALA A 16 16.84 -0.19 -16.99
C ALA A 16 18.30 -0.65 -17.16
N ALA A 17 19.04 -0.85 -16.07
CA ALA A 17 20.41 -1.36 -16.11
C ALA A 17 20.47 -2.83 -16.55
N ALA A 18 19.55 -3.67 -16.11
CA ALA A 18 19.48 -5.07 -16.55
C ALA A 18 19.07 -5.21 -18.03
N VAL A 19 18.20 -4.33 -18.54
CA VAL A 19 17.83 -4.29 -19.97
C VAL A 19 18.94 -3.71 -20.83
N ALA A 20 19.65 -2.67 -20.36
CA ALA A 20 20.82 -2.13 -21.06
C ALA A 20 21.98 -3.13 -21.15
N LEU A 21 22.11 -4.04 -20.18
CA LEU A 21 23.17 -5.06 -20.13
C LEU A 21 22.80 -6.37 -20.86
N THR A 22 21.55 -6.54 -21.32
CA THR A 22 21.08 -7.77 -21.99
C THR A 22 20.61 -7.54 -23.44
N ALA A 23 20.66 -6.31 -23.95
CA ALA A 23 20.47 -6.08 -25.38
C ALA A 23 21.59 -6.81 -26.15
N PRO A 24 21.27 -7.71 -27.09
CA PRO A 24 22.29 -8.40 -27.87
C PRO A 24 23.04 -7.35 -28.69
N ALA A 25 24.36 -7.26 -28.49
CA ALA A 25 25.26 -6.57 -29.40
C ALA A 25 25.33 -7.37 -30.71
N VAL A 26 24.26 -7.33 -31.50
CA VAL A 26 24.35 -7.68 -32.91
C VAL A 26 25.07 -6.52 -33.55
N ALA A 27 26.37 -6.69 -33.80
CA ALA A 27 27.16 -5.79 -34.61
C ALA A 27 26.60 -5.79 -36.04
N HIS A 28 25.53 -5.04 -36.25
CA HIS A 28 25.26 -4.40 -37.51
C HIS A 28 25.65 -2.95 -37.31
N ALA A 29 26.44 -2.42 -38.24
CA ALA A 29 26.73 -0.99 -38.34
C ALA A 29 25.42 -0.23 -38.57
N ALA A 30 24.67 0.00 -37.48
CA ALA A 30 23.55 0.90 -37.44
C ALA A 30 24.11 2.30 -37.16
N ALA A 31 23.66 3.28 -37.94
CA ALA A 31 23.99 4.68 -37.75
C ALA A 31 23.72 5.11 -36.30
N ASP A 32 24.61 5.96 -35.76
CA ASP A 32 24.53 6.48 -34.40
C ASP A 32 23.08 6.95 -34.07
N PRO A 33 22.46 6.45 -32.99
CA PRO A 33 21.12 6.90 -32.63
C PRO A 33 21.19 8.37 -32.22
N SER A 34 20.60 9.25 -33.02
CA SER A 34 20.52 10.68 -32.72
C SER A 34 19.69 10.88 -31.45
N CYS A 35 20.31 11.38 -30.37
CA CYS A 35 19.62 11.71 -29.11
C CYS A 35 18.71 12.97 -29.21
N GLU A 36 18.33 13.39 -30.42
CA GLU A 36 17.41 14.51 -30.66
C GLU A 36 15.96 14.11 -30.33
N GLY A 37 15.30 14.89 -29.47
CA GLY A 37 13.90 14.70 -29.10
C GLY A 37 13.64 14.02 -27.74
N LEU A 38 14.68 13.57 -27.03
CA LEU A 38 14.54 13.07 -25.65
C LEU A 38 14.50 14.23 -24.65
N SER A 39 13.73 14.06 -23.56
CA SER A 39 13.72 15.01 -22.45
C SER A 39 15.09 15.11 -21.79
N ASP A 40 15.42 16.26 -21.18
CA ASP A 40 16.78 16.56 -20.68
C ASP A 40 17.39 15.47 -19.80
N ASN A 41 16.58 14.78 -18.98
CA ASN A 41 17.04 13.68 -18.13
C ASN A 41 17.38 12.41 -18.92
N LEU A 42 16.58 12.09 -19.95
CA LEU A 42 16.83 10.94 -20.83
C LEU A 42 17.95 11.24 -21.84
N ARG A 43 18.09 12.50 -22.26
CA ARG A 43 19.19 12.95 -23.11
C ARG A 43 20.53 12.78 -22.41
N LYS A 44 20.63 13.16 -21.12
CA LYS A 44 21.83 12.91 -20.31
C LYS A 44 22.17 11.42 -20.19
N LEU A 45 21.17 10.55 -20.05
CA LEU A 45 21.39 9.10 -20.01
C LEU A 45 21.83 8.55 -21.37
N CYS A 46 21.28 9.07 -22.48
CA CYS A 46 21.68 8.76 -23.86
C CYS A 46 23.14 9.18 -24.12
N GLU A 47 23.52 10.39 -23.68
CA GLU A 47 24.89 10.92 -23.77
C GLU A 47 25.88 10.10 -22.90
N ILE A 48 25.46 9.64 -21.72
CA ILE A 48 26.28 8.78 -20.85
C ILE A 48 26.46 7.37 -21.46
N GLY A 49 25.40 6.81 -22.06
CA GLY A 49 25.44 5.49 -22.70
C GLY A 49 26.27 5.45 -23.99
N ASN A 50 26.32 6.56 -24.73
CA ASN A 50 27.10 6.69 -25.98
C ASN A 50 28.52 7.23 -25.78
N SER A 51 28.89 7.60 -24.55
CA SER A 51 30.27 8.02 -24.27
C SER A 51 31.20 6.80 -24.35
N PRO A 52 32.25 6.82 -25.19
CA PRO A 52 33.23 5.74 -25.23
C PRO A 52 33.83 5.59 -23.84
N ALA A 53 33.91 4.33 -23.36
CA ALA A 53 34.44 4.04 -22.03
C ALA A 53 35.79 4.74 -21.84
N PRO A 54 36.00 5.46 -20.72
CA PRO A 54 37.25 6.17 -20.49
C PRO A 54 38.40 5.15 -20.56
N THR A 55 39.30 5.33 -21.51
CA THR A 55 40.56 4.62 -21.54
C THR A 55 41.36 5.06 -20.32
N ASN A 56 41.34 4.24 -19.27
CA ASN A 56 42.09 4.46 -18.04
C ASN A 56 43.59 4.49 -18.37
N THR A 57 44.11 5.69 -18.57
CA THR A 57 45.55 5.99 -18.48
C THR A 57 45.81 6.34 -17.02
N GLY A 58 46.74 5.59 -16.42
CA GLY A 58 46.86 5.40 -14.98
C GLY A 58 47.01 6.67 -14.15
N GLY A 59 46.36 6.68 -12.99
CA GLY A 59 46.50 7.72 -11.99
C GLY A 59 46.41 7.13 -10.57
N GLY A 60 47.56 6.87 -9.96
CA GLY A 60 47.83 7.04 -8.53
C GLY A 60 46.90 6.38 -7.50
N GLY A 61 46.51 5.11 -7.69
CA GLY A 61 45.96 4.31 -6.59
C GLY A 61 47.06 3.91 -5.58
N PRO A 62 46.72 3.71 -4.29
CA PRO A 62 47.68 3.34 -3.25
C PRO A 62 48.42 2.05 -3.64
N GLU A 63 49.74 2.02 -3.41
CA GLU A 63 50.71 1.02 -3.91
C GLU A 63 50.33 -0.44 -3.65
N TRP A 64 49.59 -0.71 -2.58
CA TRP A 64 49.08 -2.06 -2.29
C TRP A 64 48.04 -2.59 -3.29
N MET A 65 47.43 -1.74 -4.11
CA MET A 65 46.52 -2.13 -5.20
C MET A 65 47.24 -2.50 -6.51
N GLN A 66 48.53 -2.18 -6.68
CA GLN A 66 49.24 -2.38 -7.95
C GLN A 66 49.72 -3.82 -8.20
N GLY A 67 49.71 -4.67 -7.15
CA GLY A 67 50.13 -6.07 -7.24
C GLY A 67 48.99 -7.08 -7.42
N LEU A 68 47.73 -6.62 -7.44
CA LEU A 68 46.61 -7.51 -7.72
C LEU A 68 46.46 -7.60 -9.25
N PRO A 69 46.31 -8.82 -9.83
CA PRO A 69 45.93 -8.94 -11.24
C PRO A 69 44.67 -8.11 -11.49
N ASP A 70 44.41 -7.75 -12.75
CA ASP A 70 43.23 -7.02 -13.28
C ASP A 70 41.89 -7.77 -13.01
N LEU A 71 41.70 -8.25 -11.78
CA LEU A 71 40.47 -8.65 -11.13
C LEU A 71 39.63 -7.39 -10.99
N SER A 72 39.08 -7.07 -12.14
CA SER A 72 38.19 -5.98 -12.49
C SER A 72 37.32 -5.50 -11.33
N ILE A 73 37.28 -4.17 -11.17
CA ILE A 73 36.35 -3.39 -10.35
C ILE A 73 34.97 -4.06 -10.12
N PRO A 74 34.27 -4.64 -11.13
CA PRO A 74 33.00 -5.36 -10.91
C PRO A 74 33.08 -6.54 -9.95
N ILE A 75 34.16 -7.32 -9.91
CA ILE A 75 34.29 -8.43 -8.94
C ILE A 75 34.33 -7.87 -7.51
N GLY A 76 35.11 -6.81 -7.31
CA GLY A 76 35.20 -6.11 -6.02
C GLY A 76 33.85 -5.52 -5.58
N ILE A 77 33.13 -4.84 -6.48
CA ILE A 77 31.81 -4.27 -6.20
C ILE A 77 30.79 -5.38 -5.90
N GLY A 78 30.74 -6.43 -6.71
CA GLY A 78 29.82 -7.55 -6.53
C GLY A 78 30.02 -8.26 -5.19
N ALA A 79 31.28 -8.56 -4.85
CA ALA A 79 31.62 -9.16 -3.56
C ALA A 79 31.27 -8.23 -2.38
N ALA A 80 31.57 -6.94 -2.50
CA ALA A 80 31.23 -5.95 -1.47
C ALA A 80 29.72 -5.84 -1.24
N LEU A 81 28.90 -5.87 -2.30
CA LEU A 81 27.44 -5.84 -2.20
C LEU A 81 26.87 -7.09 -1.53
N ILE A 82 27.40 -8.28 -1.85
CA ILE A 82 27.00 -9.53 -1.21
C ILE A 82 27.35 -9.50 0.28
N VAL A 83 28.58 -9.10 0.62
CA VAL A 83 29.04 -9.00 2.02
C VAL A 83 28.23 -7.97 2.78
N MET A 84 27.98 -6.79 2.20
CA MET A 84 27.14 -5.75 2.80
C MET A 84 25.71 -6.25 3.03
N GLY A 85 25.10 -6.90 2.04
CA GLY A 85 23.77 -7.51 2.17
C GLY A 85 23.73 -8.58 3.27
N ALA A 86 24.74 -9.44 3.35
CA ALA A 86 24.86 -10.45 4.39
C ALA A 86 25.06 -9.83 5.80
N ILE A 87 25.88 -8.79 5.92
CA ILE A 87 26.09 -8.06 7.19
C ILE A 87 24.77 -7.43 7.64
N ILE A 88 24.01 -6.80 6.75
CA ILE A 88 22.67 -6.25 7.06
C ILE A 88 21.75 -7.36 7.58
N VAL A 89 21.73 -8.54 6.95
CA VAL A 89 20.90 -9.65 7.43
C VAL A 89 21.37 -10.19 8.79
N ILE A 90 22.68 -10.33 9.00
CA ILE A 90 23.26 -10.94 10.22
C ILE A 90 23.17 -9.99 11.41
N THR A 91 23.62 -8.75 11.28
CA THR A 91 23.65 -7.77 12.38
C THR A 91 22.26 -7.45 12.92
N HIS A 92 21.22 -7.64 12.11
CA HIS A 92 19.83 -7.45 12.54
C HIS A 92 19.24 -8.67 13.25
N ARG A 93 19.89 -9.84 13.19
CA ARG A 93 19.52 -11.01 13.99
C ARG A 93 19.73 -10.73 15.50
N ASP A 94 20.73 -9.94 15.84
CA ASP A 94 21.03 -9.56 17.22
C ASP A 94 20.05 -8.51 17.77
N LYS A 95 19.55 -7.59 16.92
CA LYS A 95 18.51 -6.62 17.28
C LYS A 95 17.16 -7.26 17.62
N ALA A 96 16.94 -8.52 17.22
CA ALA A 96 15.75 -9.30 17.62
C ALA A 96 15.79 -9.73 19.11
N SER A 97 16.94 -9.58 19.79
CA SER A 97 17.01 -9.77 21.25
C SER A 97 16.38 -8.60 22.01
N THR A 98 16.51 -7.37 21.51
CA THR A 98 15.95 -6.16 22.13
C THR A 98 14.41 -6.13 22.07
N SER A 99 13.81 -6.72 21.03
CA SER A 99 12.35 -6.87 20.94
C SER A 99 11.74 -7.79 21.99
N ARG A 100 12.54 -8.59 22.74
CA ARG A 100 12.02 -9.43 23.82
C ARG A 100 11.46 -8.62 25.01
N THR A 101 11.76 -7.33 25.07
CA THR A 101 11.20 -6.43 26.08
C THR A 101 9.82 -5.89 25.70
N LEU A 102 9.42 -5.98 24.43
CA LEU A 102 8.11 -5.55 23.97
C LEU A 102 7.11 -6.69 24.13
N ARG A 103 5.91 -6.36 24.62
CA ARG A 103 4.83 -7.33 24.75
C ARG A 103 4.45 -7.82 23.34
N PRO A 104 4.50 -9.14 23.07
CA PRO A 104 4.17 -9.65 21.74
C PRO A 104 2.72 -9.34 21.37
N GLY A 105 2.50 -9.00 20.10
CA GLY A 105 1.18 -8.70 19.54
C GLY A 105 0.71 -7.26 19.68
N THR A 106 1.44 -6.39 20.37
CA THR A 106 1.07 -4.97 20.44
C THR A 106 1.51 -4.21 19.20
N ALA A 107 0.85 -3.08 18.92
CA ALA A 107 1.14 -2.26 17.75
C ALA A 107 2.63 -1.87 17.65
N ARG A 108 3.23 -1.47 18.78
CA ARG A 108 4.64 -1.09 18.85
C ARG A 108 5.59 -2.25 18.58
N ALA A 109 5.29 -3.45 19.11
CA ALA A 109 6.06 -4.65 18.81
C ALA A 109 5.94 -5.04 17.32
N GLY A 110 4.72 -4.91 16.77
CA GLY A 110 4.41 -5.12 15.37
C GLY A 110 5.21 -4.22 14.43
N ALA A 111 5.18 -2.90 14.66
CA ALA A 111 5.94 -1.91 13.90
C ALA A 111 7.43 -2.25 13.84
N TYR A 112 8.02 -2.61 14.99
CA TYR A 112 9.43 -2.99 15.05
C TYR A 112 9.72 -4.28 14.27
N SER A 113 8.83 -5.28 14.36
CA SER A 113 8.96 -6.53 13.62
C SER A 113 8.79 -6.35 12.10
N ALA A 114 7.94 -5.40 11.69
CA ALA A 114 7.71 -5.05 10.30
C ALA A 114 8.94 -4.33 9.73
N GLY A 115 9.50 -3.36 10.45
CA GLY A 115 10.75 -2.69 10.07
C GLY A 115 11.92 -3.67 9.92
N GLN A 116 12.06 -4.66 10.81
CA GLN A 116 13.08 -5.70 10.64
C GLN A 116 12.89 -6.55 9.37
N ARG A 117 11.65 -6.77 8.93
CA ARG A 117 11.36 -7.51 7.68
C ARG A 117 11.68 -6.67 6.45
N GLU A 118 11.40 -5.38 6.48
CA GLU A 118 11.78 -4.43 5.43
C GLU A 118 13.31 -4.40 5.27
N GLU A 119 14.05 -4.26 6.36
CA GLU A 119 15.52 -4.23 6.32
C GLU A 119 16.13 -5.54 5.78
N ARG A 120 15.56 -6.70 6.15
CA ARG A 120 15.98 -8.00 5.59
C ARG A 120 15.67 -8.10 4.10
N ALA A 121 14.54 -7.56 3.64
CA ALA A 121 14.21 -7.51 2.23
C ALA A 121 15.22 -6.65 1.45
N ILE A 122 15.60 -5.49 1.99
CA ILE A 122 16.65 -4.64 1.39
C ILE A 122 17.99 -5.38 1.33
N GLY A 123 18.39 -6.06 2.41
CA GLY A 123 19.61 -6.87 2.44
C GLY A 123 19.61 -7.99 1.40
N ALA A 124 18.46 -8.67 1.21
CA ALA A 124 18.30 -9.72 0.20
C ALA A 124 18.36 -9.19 -1.23
N VAL A 125 17.75 -8.03 -1.50
CA VAL A 125 17.84 -7.35 -2.80
C VAL A 125 19.29 -6.95 -3.09
N MET A 126 19.99 -6.34 -2.13
CA MET A 126 21.40 -5.96 -2.28
C MET A 126 22.31 -7.18 -2.57
N ALA A 127 22.09 -8.29 -1.88
CA ALA A 127 22.82 -9.53 -2.13
C ALA A 127 22.52 -10.10 -3.53
N ALA A 128 21.27 -10.04 -3.99
CA ALA A 128 20.89 -10.47 -5.32
C ALA A 128 21.57 -9.62 -6.41
N VAL A 129 21.60 -8.30 -6.25
CA VAL A 129 22.32 -7.40 -7.17
C VAL A 129 23.81 -7.69 -7.16
N GLY A 130 24.41 -7.85 -5.97
CA GLY A 130 25.81 -8.23 -5.82
C GLY A 130 26.15 -9.53 -6.53
N ALA A 131 25.27 -10.54 -6.47
CA ALA A 131 25.44 -11.81 -7.17
C ALA A 131 25.46 -11.65 -8.70
N VAL A 132 24.60 -10.79 -9.26
CA VAL A 132 24.60 -10.51 -10.71
C VAL A 132 25.87 -9.79 -11.13
N VAL A 133 26.29 -8.77 -10.37
CA VAL A 133 27.52 -8.01 -10.65
C VAL A 133 28.75 -8.90 -10.54
N LEU A 134 28.81 -9.78 -9.54
CA LEU A 134 29.89 -10.74 -9.37
C LEU A 134 29.89 -11.78 -10.51
N GLY A 135 28.72 -12.29 -10.91
CA GLY A 135 28.57 -13.17 -12.06
C GLY A 135 29.08 -12.55 -13.36
N TRP A 136 28.80 -11.26 -13.57
CA TRP A 136 29.37 -10.49 -14.68
C TRP A 136 30.90 -10.41 -14.59
N GLY A 137 31.43 -10.07 -13.41
CA GLY A 137 32.87 -9.95 -13.21
C GLY A 137 33.65 -11.25 -13.46
N LEU A 138 33.07 -12.40 -13.11
CA LEU A 138 33.73 -13.71 -13.27
C LEU A 138 33.55 -14.34 -14.66
N GLY A 139 32.37 -14.19 -15.27
CA GLY A 139 32.00 -14.94 -16.47
C GLY A 139 31.51 -14.07 -17.63
N GLY A 140 31.69 -12.75 -17.55
CA GLY A 140 31.12 -11.80 -18.50
C GLY A 140 29.59 -11.93 -18.58
N LEU A 141 29.05 -11.72 -19.78
CA LEU A 141 27.60 -11.76 -20.02
C LEU A 141 26.99 -13.14 -19.70
N GLY A 142 27.72 -14.23 -19.96
CA GLY A 142 27.26 -15.59 -19.65
C GLY A 142 27.12 -15.83 -18.14
N GLY A 143 28.09 -15.39 -17.34
CA GLY A 143 28.03 -15.48 -15.88
C GLY A 143 26.93 -14.61 -15.27
N ALA A 144 26.71 -13.41 -15.82
CA ALA A 144 25.64 -12.52 -15.39
C ALA A 144 24.24 -13.12 -15.62
N LEU A 145 24.01 -13.74 -16.78
CA LEU A 145 22.73 -14.38 -17.09
C LEU A 145 22.43 -15.55 -16.13
N ILE A 146 23.42 -16.39 -15.84
CA ILE A 146 23.26 -17.52 -14.91
C ILE A 146 22.94 -16.99 -13.50
N ALA A 147 23.65 -15.97 -13.04
CA ALA A 147 23.38 -15.36 -11.74
C ALA A 147 21.99 -14.70 -11.70
N ALA A 148 21.56 -14.04 -12.78
CA ALA A 148 20.28 -13.35 -12.88
C ALA A 148 19.08 -14.31 -12.77
N VAL A 149 19.17 -15.54 -13.31
CA VAL A 149 18.09 -16.54 -13.22
C VAL A 149 17.69 -16.84 -11.77
N VAL A 150 18.65 -16.81 -10.84
CA VAL A 150 18.39 -17.05 -9.40
C VAL A 150 18.15 -15.74 -8.66
N ALA A 151 18.94 -14.71 -8.95
CA ALA A 151 18.90 -13.44 -8.24
C ALA A 151 17.59 -12.65 -8.45
N VAL A 152 17.07 -12.64 -9.69
CA VAL A 152 15.87 -11.84 -10.03
C VAL A 152 14.62 -12.33 -9.29
N PRO A 153 14.28 -13.65 -9.26
CA PRO A 153 13.15 -14.13 -8.47
C PRO A 153 13.28 -13.80 -6.97
N VAL A 154 14.47 -13.95 -6.40
CA VAL A 154 14.74 -13.63 -4.98
C VAL A 154 14.52 -12.14 -4.72
N ALA A 155 15.05 -11.27 -5.58
CA ALA A 155 14.87 -9.82 -5.46
C ALA A 155 13.40 -9.40 -5.61
N LEU A 156 12.63 -10.03 -6.51
CA LEU A 156 11.20 -9.74 -6.68
C LEU A 156 10.36 -10.17 -5.48
N ILE A 157 10.64 -11.36 -4.92
CA ILE A 157 9.96 -11.86 -3.71
C ILE A 157 10.31 -10.97 -2.51
N ALA A 158 11.59 -10.63 -2.34
CA ALA A 158 12.06 -9.74 -1.29
C ALA A 158 11.46 -8.34 -1.43
N GLY A 159 11.44 -7.77 -2.63
CA GLY A 159 10.85 -6.45 -2.90
C GLY A 159 9.36 -6.40 -2.50
N ARG A 160 8.57 -7.38 -2.93
CA ARG A 160 7.14 -7.47 -2.54
C ARG A 160 6.95 -7.67 -1.04
N ALA A 161 7.82 -8.46 -0.41
CA ALA A 161 7.79 -8.64 1.04
C ALA A 161 8.15 -7.34 1.78
N GLY A 162 9.10 -6.56 1.25
CA GLY A 162 9.49 -5.25 1.77
C GLY A 162 8.37 -4.23 1.67
N GLU A 163 7.71 -4.10 0.51
CA GLU A 163 6.57 -3.20 0.34
C GLU A 163 5.41 -3.52 1.29
N ARG A 164 5.12 -4.81 1.49
CA ARG A 164 4.12 -5.25 2.47
C ARG A 164 4.55 -4.95 3.90
N ALA A 165 5.82 -5.17 4.23
CA ALA A 165 6.35 -4.86 5.56
C ALA A 165 6.29 -3.36 5.86
N GLU A 166 6.65 -2.51 4.90
CA GLU A 166 6.56 -1.05 5.04
C GLU A 166 5.10 -0.61 5.23
N GLN A 167 4.16 -1.16 4.44
CA GLN A 167 2.72 -0.88 4.61
C GLN A 167 2.23 -1.31 6.00
N ALA A 168 2.60 -2.52 6.44
CA ALA A 168 2.22 -3.01 7.77
C ALA A 168 2.80 -2.11 8.88
N GLN A 169 4.07 -1.70 8.75
CA GLN A 169 4.69 -0.77 9.69
C GLN A 169 3.90 0.54 9.81
N ARG A 170 3.51 1.14 8.69
CA ARG A 170 2.68 2.36 8.71
C ARG A 170 1.35 2.13 9.43
N GLY A 171 0.72 0.98 9.24
CA GLY A 171 -0.52 0.63 9.94
C GLY A 171 -0.33 0.51 11.44
N TYR A 172 0.74 -0.15 11.87
CA TYR A 172 1.10 -0.25 13.28
C TYR A 172 1.38 1.12 13.92
N GLU A 173 2.11 1.99 13.22
CA GLU A 173 2.42 3.35 13.69
C GLU A 173 1.17 4.22 13.80
N GLN A 174 0.25 4.13 12.83
CA GLN A 174 -1.02 4.84 12.87
C GLN A 174 -1.92 4.35 14.02
N ALA A 175 -2.01 3.05 14.22
CA ALA A 175 -2.80 2.49 15.31
C ALA A 175 -2.22 2.82 16.70
N ASP A 176 -0.90 2.83 16.85
CA ASP A 176 -0.24 3.31 18.07
C ASP A 176 -0.47 4.81 18.31
N ALA A 177 -0.46 5.62 17.25
CA ALA A 177 -0.77 7.05 17.35
C ALA A 177 -2.23 7.31 17.77
N ALA A 178 -3.19 6.58 17.17
CA ALA A 178 -4.60 6.67 17.54
C ALA A 178 -4.83 6.26 19.01
N TRP A 179 -4.26 5.13 19.43
CA TRP A 179 -4.34 4.71 20.84
C TRP A 179 -3.74 5.73 21.80
N ARG A 180 -2.61 6.36 21.45
CA ARG A 180 -2.02 7.43 22.27
C ARG A 180 -2.96 8.63 22.42
N GLN A 181 -3.64 9.02 21.35
CA GLN A 181 -4.65 10.08 21.39
C GLN A 181 -5.83 9.68 22.29
N ASP A 182 -6.32 8.44 22.21
CA ASP A 182 -7.41 7.94 23.05
C ASP A 182 -7.03 7.91 24.53
N VAL A 183 -5.80 7.49 24.85
CA VAL A 183 -5.25 7.52 26.22
C VAL A 183 -5.15 8.94 26.75
N GLU A 184 -4.69 9.89 25.94
CA GLU A 184 -4.62 11.30 26.32
C GLU A 184 -6.02 11.88 26.58
N MET A 185 -6.98 11.61 25.69
CA MET A 185 -8.37 12.03 25.84
C MET A 185 -9.02 11.39 27.07
N ALA A 186 -8.79 10.11 27.35
CA ALA A 186 -9.30 9.43 28.55
C ALA A 186 -8.73 10.05 29.84
N LYS A 187 -7.44 10.41 29.85
CA LYS A 187 -6.81 11.11 30.98
C LYS A 187 -7.38 12.51 31.17
N LEU A 188 -7.58 13.26 30.09
CA LEU A 188 -8.19 14.60 30.14
C LEU A 188 -9.63 14.52 30.65
N ASN A 189 -10.42 13.58 30.15
CA ASN A 189 -11.79 13.37 30.60
C ASN A 189 -11.88 13.04 32.10
N ALA A 190 -10.97 12.20 32.61
CA ALA A 190 -10.90 11.90 34.03
C ALA A 190 -10.53 13.12 34.91
N GLN A 191 -9.76 14.08 34.38
CA GLN A 191 -9.45 15.33 35.10
C GLN A 191 -10.65 16.29 35.16
N LEU A 192 -11.54 16.24 34.17
CA LEU A 192 -12.75 17.07 34.13
C LEU A 192 -13.83 16.61 35.10
N HIS A 193 -13.83 15.34 35.49
CA HIS A 193 -14.77 14.77 36.48
C HIS A 193 -14.42 15.13 37.93
N ARG A 194 -13.92 16.34 38.17
CA ARG A 194 -13.66 16.83 39.54
C ARG A 194 -15.01 17.05 40.24
N PRO A 195 -15.30 16.36 41.36
CA PRO A 195 -16.57 16.52 42.07
C PRO A 195 -16.80 17.98 42.42
N ASN A 196 -18.04 18.46 42.27
CA ASN A 196 -18.39 19.82 42.64
C ASN A 196 -18.17 20.01 44.16
N PRO A 197 -17.41 21.03 44.62
CA PRO A 197 -17.25 21.32 46.04
C PRO A 197 -18.56 21.41 46.82
N ALA A 198 -19.63 21.88 46.18
CA ALA A 198 -20.95 21.95 46.81
C ALA A 198 -21.55 20.58 47.17
N GLU A 199 -21.10 19.48 46.54
CA GLU A 199 -21.60 18.12 46.80
C GLU A 199 -20.89 17.43 47.97
N PHE A 200 -19.58 17.65 48.14
CA PHE A 200 -18.80 16.98 49.18
C PHE A 200 -18.42 17.86 50.37
N ASP A 201 -18.47 19.19 50.21
CA ASP A 201 -18.22 20.17 51.27
C ASP A 201 -19.28 21.28 51.28
N PRO A 202 -20.57 20.96 51.53
CA PRO A 202 -21.66 21.94 51.51
C PRO A 202 -21.53 23.02 52.61
N LEU A 203 -20.71 22.76 53.63
CA LEU A 203 -20.51 23.65 54.78
C LEU A 203 -19.19 24.43 54.70
N GLY A 204 -18.37 24.21 53.68
CA GLY A 204 -17.07 24.89 53.52
C GLY A 204 -16.06 24.58 54.63
N LEU A 205 -16.13 23.37 55.19
CA LEU A 205 -15.28 22.90 56.28
C LEU A 205 -13.85 22.54 55.82
N GLY A 206 -13.55 22.67 54.53
CA GLY A 206 -12.24 22.36 53.96
C GLY A 206 -12.01 20.85 53.83
N ILE A 207 -13.09 20.09 53.65
CA ILE A 207 -13.00 18.64 53.48
C ILE A 207 -12.25 18.35 52.19
N SER A 208 -11.24 17.49 52.23
CA SER A 208 -10.54 17.08 51.01
C SER A 208 -11.53 16.35 50.09
N PRO A 209 -11.55 16.66 48.78
CA PRO A 209 -12.43 15.97 47.85
C PRO A 209 -12.19 14.46 47.90
N PRO A 210 -13.25 13.65 47.71
CA PRO A 210 -13.07 12.21 47.57
C PRO A 210 -12.09 11.91 46.43
N PRO A 211 -11.25 10.86 46.56
CA PRO A 211 -10.30 10.51 45.52
C PRO A 211 -11.06 10.24 44.22
N ALA A 212 -10.68 10.94 43.15
CA ALA A 212 -11.29 10.75 41.85
C ALA A 212 -11.13 9.28 41.41
N PRO A 213 -12.15 8.70 40.74
CA PRO A 213 -12.02 7.35 40.19
C PRO A 213 -10.81 7.30 39.25
N ALA A 214 -10.04 6.21 39.33
CA ALA A 214 -8.88 6.05 38.46
C ALA A 214 -9.33 6.07 36.99
N PRO A 215 -8.61 6.79 36.11
CA PRO A 215 -8.96 6.83 34.69
C PRO A 215 -8.95 5.41 34.12
N VAL A 216 -10.08 4.99 33.54
CA VAL A 216 -10.14 3.76 32.76
C VAL A 216 -9.43 4.03 31.44
N LEU A 217 -8.19 3.57 31.32
CA LEU A 217 -7.41 3.74 30.10
C LEU A 217 -7.82 2.68 29.07
N PRO A 218 -7.93 3.05 27.78
CA PRO A 218 -8.16 2.07 26.72
C PRO A 218 -6.97 1.10 26.65
N ALA A 219 -7.29 -0.18 26.46
CA ALA A 219 -6.27 -1.21 26.32
C ALA A 219 -5.40 -0.97 25.07
N GLU A 220 -4.12 -1.32 25.14
CA GLU A 220 -3.22 -1.23 23.97
C GLU A 220 -3.74 -2.15 22.85
N PRO A 221 -3.81 -1.66 21.60
CA PRO A 221 -4.35 -2.45 20.50
C PRO A 221 -3.44 -3.65 20.21
N MET A 222 -4.05 -4.83 20.25
CA MET A 222 -3.43 -6.08 19.80
C MET A 222 -3.84 -6.33 18.35
N MET A 223 -2.88 -6.43 17.43
CA MET A 223 -3.19 -6.58 16.01
C MET A 223 -2.19 -7.49 15.28
N THR A 224 -2.69 -8.24 14.31
CA THR A 224 -1.85 -9.05 13.42
C THR A 224 -1.30 -8.21 12.26
N ASP A 225 -0.40 -8.77 11.46
CA ASP A 225 0.15 -8.07 10.29
C ASP A 225 -0.94 -7.73 9.27
N GLU A 226 -1.91 -8.63 9.08
CA GLU A 226 -3.03 -8.42 8.19
C GLU A 226 -3.92 -7.27 8.66
N ASP A 227 -4.15 -7.18 9.97
CA ASP A 227 -4.92 -6.08 10.56
C ASP A 227 -4.18 -4.75 10.42
N ALA A 228 -2.84 -4.76 10.55
CA ALA A 228 -2.01 -3.57 10.32
C ALA A 228 -2.03 -3.13 8.85
N LEU A 229 -1.95 -4.06 7.89
CA LEU A 229 -2.11 -3.75 6.46
C LEU A 229 -3.48 -3.13 6.17
N ARG A 230 -4.54 -3.69 6.76
CA ARG A 230 -5.89 -3.13 6.65
C ARG A 230 -5.96 -1.73 7.24
N TYR A 231 -5.39 -1.53 8.43
CA TYR A 231 -5.34 -0.22 9.09
C TYR A 231 -4.64 0.83 8.20
N ALA A 232 -3.50 0.46 7.61
CA ALA A 232 -2.72 1.35 6.75
C ALA A 232 -3.46 1.77 5.47
N ARG A 233 -4.27 0.87 4.91
CA ARG A 233 -5.04 1.12 3.67
C ARG A 233 -6.32 1.88 3.92
N MET A 234 -7.01 1.56 5.02
CA MET A 234 -8.32 2.12 5.34
C MET A 234 -8.23 3.40 6.18
N GLY A 235 -7.05 3.72 6.73
CA GLY A 235 -6.82 4.92 7.53
C GLY A 235 -7.41 4.88 8.94
N GLY A 236 -7.75 3.69 9.46
CA GLY A 236 -8.36 3.55 10.77
C GLY A 236 -8.67 2.10 11.17
N HIS A 237 -9.14 1.93 12.41
CA HIS A 237 -9.62 0.64 12.88
C HIS A 237 -10.96 0.34 12.22
N VAL A 238 -10.98 -0.65 11.35
CA VAL A 238 -12.19 -1.14 10.70
C VAL A 238 -12.36 -2.61 11.06
N GLU A 239 -13.39 -2.92 11.83
CA GLU A 239 -13.76 -4.29 12.15
C GLU A 239 -14.59 -4.89 11.00
N LEU A 240 -14.06 -5.94 10.38
CA LEU A 240 -14.78 -6.67 9.32
C LEU A 240 -15.68 -7.72 9.97
N ILE A 241 -16.91 -7.34 10.30
CA ILE A 241 -17.90 -8.23 10.89
C ILE A 241 -18.20 -9.37 9.90
N PRO A 242 -18.05 -10.65 10.28
CA PRO A 242 -18.35 -11.78 9.38
C PRO A 242 -19.79 -11.73 8.86
N GLY A 243 -19.96 -11.88 7.54
CA GLY A 243 -21.28 -11.81 6.88
C GLY A 243 -21.75 -10.40 6.55
N SER A 244 -21.03 -9.35 6.97
CA SER A 244 -21.29 -7.97 6.55
C SER A 244 -20.96 -7.73 5.06
N ALA A 245 -21.44 -6.61 4.51
CA ALA A 245 -21.13 -6.24 3.14
C ALA A 245 -19.63 -5.90 3.00
N ALA A 246 -19.07 -5.19 3.98
CA ALA A 246 -17.65 -4.89 4.06
C ALA A 246 -16.77 -6.15 4.03
N ALA A 247 -17.11 -7.17 4.83
CA ALA A 247 -16.37 -8.43 4.86
C ALA A 247 -16.47 -9.24 3.56
N SER A 248 -17.47 -8.97 2.72
CA SER A 248 -17.64 -9.64 1.41
C SER A 248 -16.83 -8.95 0.30
N LEU A 249 -16.60 -7.64 0.43
CA LEU A 249 -15.97 -6.80 -0.58
C LEU A 249 -14.48 -6.56 -0.34
N VAL A 250 -14.08 -6.53 0.94
CA VAL A 250 -12.73 -6.21 1.38
C VAL A 250 -12.11 -7.45 2.04
N ALA A 251 -10.95 -7.87 1.53
CA ALA A 251 -10.17 -8.95 2.11
C ALA A 251 -9.57 -8.53 3.47
N ARG A 252 -9.10 -9.51 4.24
CA ARG A 252 -8.57 -9.26 5.59
C ARG A 252 -7.38 -8.27 5.60
N ASP A 253 -6.59 -8.23 4.53
CA ASP A 253 -5.45 -7.31 4.35
C ASP A 253 -5.86 -5.90 3.89
N GLY A 254 -7.16 -5.61 3.79
CA GLY A 254 -7.70 -4.36 3.26
C GLY A 254 -7.68 -4.27 1.73
N SER A 255 -7.35 -5.35 1.00
CA SER A 255 -7.48 -5.37 -0.46
C SER A 255 -8.96 -5.42 -0.88
N TRP A 256 -9.37 -4.55 -1.80
CA TRP A 256 -10.71 -4.60 -2.42
C TRP A 256 -10.71 -5.31 -3.77
N THR A 257 -9.71 -6.16 -4.06
CA THR A 257 -9.67 -6.93 -5.32
C THR A 257 -10.91 -7.80 -5.54
N ALA A 258 -11.55 -8.27 -4.46
CA ALA A 258 -12.82 -9.00 -4.54
C ALA A 258 -13.94 -8.09 -5.05
N ALA A 259 -14.07 -6.87 -4.50
CA ALA A 259 -15.00 -5.85 -5.00
C ALA A 259 -14.72 -5.48 -6.46
N GLU A 260 -13.45 -5.33 -6.85
CA GLU A 260 -13.07 -5.02 -8.22
C GLU A 260 -13.49 -6.14 -9.18
N SER A 261 -13.21 -7.41 -8.85
CA SER A 261 -13.67 -8.55 -9.66
C SER A 261 -15.20 -8.61 -9.77
N ALA A 262 -15.89 -8.42 -8.64
CA ALA A 262 -17.35 -8.45 -8.60
C ALA A 262 -17.96 -7.32 -9.44
N TRP A 263 -17.35 -6.13 -9.41
CA TRP A 263 -17.74 -4.98 -10.21
C TRP A 263 -17.52 -5.18 -11.70
N ILE A 264 -16.35 -5.72 -12.10
CA ILE A 264 -16.06 -6.03 -13.51
C ILE A 264 -17.04 -7.06 -14.05
N GLU A 265 -17.33 -8.12 -13.29
CA GLU A 265 -18.31 -9.13 -13.67
C GLU A 265 -19.73 -8.57 -13.76
N ALA A 266 -20.12 -7.70 -12.82
CA ALA A 266 -21.41 -7.02 -12.84
C ALA A 266 -21.56 -6.11 -14.07
N CYS A 267 -20.53 -5.31 -14.38
CA CYS A 267 -20.49 -4.48 -15.58
C CYS A 267 -20.59 -5.32 -16.85
N LYS A 268 -19.88 -6.46 -16.90
CA LYS A 268 -19.93 -7.38 -18.04
C LYS A 268 -21.32 -7.97 -18.23
N ALA A 269 -21.98 -8.38 -17.14
CA ALA A 269 -23.35 -8.91 -17.18
C ALA A 269 -24.38 -7.86 -17.60
N ALA A 270 -24.21 -6.61 -17.13
CA ALA A 270 -25.05 -5.48 -17.48
C ALA A 270 -24.75 -4.87 -18.86
N ARG A 271 -23.71 -5.35 -19.55
CA ARG A 271 -23.16 -4.75 -20.78
C ARG A 271 -22.79 -3.27 -20.60
N LEU A 272 -22.37 -2.91 -19.39
CA LEU A 272 -21.91 -1.58 -19.04
C LEU A 272 -20.39 -1.50 -19.28
N GLY A 273 -20.00 -1.22 -20.52
CA GLY A 273 -18.59 -1.14 -20.91
C GLY A 273 -18.38 -1.59 -22.35
N GLY A 274 -17.12 -1.81 -22.70
CA GLY A 274 -16.71 -2.24 -24.04
C GLY A 274 -15.55 -3.22 -23.97
N ALA A 275 -15.31 -3.89 -25.09
CA ALA A 275 -14.14 -4.73 -25.24
C ALA A 275 -13.00 -3.93 -25.89
N GLU A 276 -11.81 -3.99 -25.30
CA GLU A 276 -10.61 -3.36 -25.81
C GLU A 276 -9.58 -4.43 -26.18
N MET A 277 -8.99 -4.28 -27.37
CA MET A 277 -7.90 -5.14 -27.82
C MET A 277 -6.60 -4.70 -27.14
N ARG A 278 -6.06 -5.54 -26.24
CA ARG A 278 -4.79 -5.25 -25.55
C ARG A 278 -3.68 -6.16 -26.01
N GLN A 279 -2.53 -5.56 -26.30
CA GLN A 279 -1.30 -6.30 -26.58
C GLN A 279 -0.80 -6.96 -25.28
N SER A 280 -0.36 -8.21 -25.39
CA SER A 280 0.24 -8.94 -24.29
C SER A 280 1.45 -8.18 -23.73
N ARG A 281 1.51 -8.06 -22.40
CA ARG A 281 2.66 -7.48 -21.68
C ARG A 281 3.79 -8.49 -21.47
N ILE A 282 3.57 -9.76 -21.83
CA ILE A 282 4.59 -10.80 -21.68
C ILE A 282 5.59 -10.64 -22.83
N PRO A 283 6.87 -10.33 -22.54
CA PRO A 283 7.89 -10.22 -23.57
C PRO A 283 7.95 -11.49 -24.43
N GLY A 284 7.95 -11.33 -25.76
CA GLY A 284 7.98 -12.45 -26.71
C GLY A 284 6.61 -13.05 -27.07
N VAL A 285 5.51 -12.59 -26.48
CA VAL A 285 4.16 -13.01 -26.85
C VAL A 285 3.49 -11.92 -27.70
N ASN A 286 3.51 -12.06 -29.02
CA ASN A 286 2.82 -11.16 -29.96
C ASN A 286 1.33 -11.49 -30.08
N GLY A 287 0.64 -11.57 -28.94
CA GLY A 287 -0.80 -11.80 -28.88
C GLY A 287 -1.55 -10.50 -28.59
N VAL A 288 -2.67 -10.30 -29.27
CA VAL A 288 -3.68 -9.32 -28.89
C VAL A 288 -4.85 -10.10 -28.27
N SER A 289 -5.23 -9.74 -27.06
CA SER A 289 -6.37 -10.33 -26.37
C SER A 289 -7.47 -9.30 -26.17
N GLU A 290 -8.71 -9.70 -26.41
CA GLU A 290 -9.89 -8.92 -26.07
C GLU A 290 -10.05 -8.87 -24.54
N VAL A 291 -9.95 -7.67 -23.96
CA VAL A 291 -10.12 -7.43 -22.52
C VAL A 291 -11.35 -6.56 -22.32
N PHE A 292 -12.28 -7.02 -21.49
CA PHE A 292 -13.44 -6.21 -21.13
C PHE A 292 -13.02 -5.03 -20.24
N VAL A 293 -13.45 -3.84 -20.61
CA VAL A 293 -13.21 -2.59 -19.89
C VAL A 293 -14.55 -2.06 -19.40
N PRO A 294 -14.76 -1.96 -18.07
CA PRO A 294 -16.03 -1.51 -17.52
C PRO A 294 -16.28 -0.04 -17.86
N GLY A 295 -17.57 0.34 -18.00
CA GLY A 295 -17.97 1.72 -18.30
C GLY A 295 -17.70 2.70 -17.16
N ALA A 296 -17.48 2.20 -15.95
CA ALA A 296 -17.02 2.96 -14.79
C ALA A 296 -15.98 2.14 -14.02
N ASP A 297 -14.91 2.79 -13.57
CA ASP A 297 -13.84 2.15 -12.82
C ASP A 297 -14.15 2.18 -11.32
N LEU A 298 -13.91 1.07 -10.63
CA LEU A 298 -13.95 1.06 -9.17
C LEU A 298 -12.76 1.86 -8.64
N VAL A 299 -13.03 2.94 -7.91
CA VAL A 299 -11.98 3.81 -7.34
C VAL A 299 -11.54 3.28 -5.99
N ARG A 300 -12.51 3.01 -5.10
CA ARG A 300 -12.27 2.55 -3.74
C ARG A 300 -13.53 1.93 -3.14
N VAL A 301 -13.34 1.22 -2.03
CA VAL A 301 -14.40 0.75 -1.16
C VAL A 301 -14.18 1.38 0.21
N GLU A 302 -15.14 2.16 0.68
CA GLU A 302 -15.15 2.74 2.01
C GLU A 302 -15.95 1.83 2.93
N VAL A 303 -15.36 1.41 4.04
CA VAL A 303 -16.07 0.59 5.02
C VAL A 303 -16.71 1.50 6.05
N LEU A 304 -18.00 1.29 6.30
CA LEU A 304 -18.78 2.04 7.28
C LEU A 304 -18.76 1.32 8.63
N GLU A 305 -19.00 2.07 9.71
CA GLU A 305 -18.95 1.56 11.10
C GLU A 305 -19.93 0.40 11.35
N ASP A 306 -21.07 0.39 10.65
CA ASP A 306 -22.11 -0.62 10.75
C ASP A 306 -21.77 -1.97 10.06
N GLY A 307 -20.59 -2.10 9.44
CA GLY A 307 -20.22 -3.24 8.59
C GLY A 307 -20.76 -3.15 7.16
N ASP A 308 -21.48 -2.09 6.84
CA ASP A 308 -21.86 -1.74 5.47
C ASP A 308 -20.64 -1.21 4.69
N ALA A 309 -20.75 -1.16 3.37
CA ALA A 309 -19.67 -0.70 2.50
C ALA A 309 -20.18 0.28 1.46
N ALA A 310 -19.53 1.43 1.33
CA ALA A 310 -19.76 2.36 0.24
C ALA A 310 -18.78 2.08 -0.91
N VAL A 311 -19.34 1.66 -2.04
CA VAL A 311 -18.58 1.39 -3.26
C VAL A 311 -18.55 2.67 -4.09
N VAL A 312 -17.34 3.17 -4.36
CA VAL A 312 -17.12 4.41 -5.11
C VAL A 312 -16.60 4.10 -6.50
N VAL A 313 -17.36 4.48 -7.52
CA VAL A 313 -17.03 4.25 -8.93
C VAL A 313 -16.88 5.57 -9.66
N ARG A 314 -15.98 5.62 -10.65
CA ARG A 314 -15.78 6.77 -11.52
C ARG A 314 -16.16 6.40 -12.95
N PRO A 315 -17.20 7.02 -13.53
CA PRO A 315 -17.55 6.86 -14.93
C PRO A 315 -16.38 7.21 -15.85
N ARG A 316 -16.20 6.43 -16.92
CA ARG A 316 -15.21 6.74 -17.98
C ARG A 316 -15.73 7.74 -19.02
N SER A 317 -17.04 7.98 -19.04
CA SER A 317 -17.72 8.82 -20.01
C SER A 317 -18.93 9.49 -19.38
N LEU A 318 -19.27 10.68 -19.86
CA LEU A 318 -20.47 11.42 -19.46
C LEU A 318 -21.78 10.68 -19.78
N ALA A 319 -21.73 9.67 -20.65
CA ALA A 319 -22.88 8.83 -20.97
C ALA A 319 -23.22 7.80 -19.88
N VAL A 320 -22.33 7.60 -18.89
CA VAL A 320 -22.56 6.67 -17.79
C VAL A 320 -22.92 7.47 -16.53
N GLY A 321 -24.21 7.56 -16.23
CA GLY A 321 -24.75 8.23 -15.05
C GLY A 321 -25.38 7.24 -14.06
N ALA A 322 -26.16 7.79 -13.11
CA ALA A 322 -26.83 7.00 -12.07
C ALA A 322 -27.76 5.93 -12.64
N THR A 323 -28.44 6.21 -13.76
CA THR A 323 -29.40 5.29 -14.39
C THR A 323 -28.69 4.07 -14.98
N GLU A 324 -27.58 4.27 -15.68
CA GLU A 324 -26.76 3.20 -16.25
C GLU A 324 -26.10 2.36 -15.15
N LEU A 325 -25.62 3.01 -14.08
CA LEU A 325 -25.06 2.32 -12.91
C LEU A 325 -26.12 1.52 -12.14
N ALA A 326 -27.36 2.03 -12.04
CA ALA A 326 -28.46 1.32 -11.42
C ALA A 326 -28.77 0.00 -12.15
N ALA A 327 -28.63 -0.04 -13.48
CA ALA A 327 -28.81 -1.26 -14.26
C ALA A 327 -27.76 -2.36 -13.94
N ALA A 328 -26.56 -1.99 -13.51
CA ALA A 328 -25.51 -2.93 -13.09
C ALA A 328 -25.69 -3.44 -11.65
N THR A 329 -26.50 -2.75 -10.84
CA THR A 329 -26.62 -2.99 -9.39
C THR A 329 -27.15 -4.39 -9.05
N PRO A 330 -28.17 -4.96 -9.71
CA PRO A 330 -28.65 -6.32 -9.42
C PRO A 330 -27.59 -7.39 -9.65
N PHE A 331 -26.70 -7.20 -10.63
CA PHE A 331 -25.59 -8.11 -10.90
C PHE A 331 -24.50 -7.96 -9.86
N LEU A 332 -24.20 -6.72 -9.45
CA LEU A 332 -23.24 -6.43 -8.38
C LEU A 332 -23.66 -7.10 -7.06
N LEU A 333 -24.93 -7.00 -6.68
CA LEU A 333 -25.44 -7.66 -5.47
C LEU A 333 -25.19 -9.17 -5.50
N ARG A 334 -25.37 -9.80 -6.67
CA ARG A 334 -25.15 -11.24 -6.83
C ARG A 334 -23.67 -11.62 -6.84
N THR A 335 -22.81 -10.89 -7.56
CA THR A 335 -21.37 -11.18 -7.64
C THR A 335 -20.65 -10.86 -6.34
N ALA A 336 -21.01 -9.77 -5.68
CA ALA A 336 -20.46 -9.36 -4.39
C ALA A 336 -21.06 -10.11 -3.19
N ARG A 337 -22.12 -10.92 -3.40
CA ARG A 337 -22.85 -11.65 -2.35
C ARG A 337 -23.43 -10.70 -1.29
N VAL A 338 -23.97 -9.57 -1.74
CA VAL A 338 -24.62 -8.57 -0.91
C VAL A 338 -26.14 -8.63 -1.08
N ARG A 339 -26.90 -8.37 -0.01
CA ARG A 339 -28.39 -8.42 -0.02
C ARG A 339 -29.03 -7.14 -0.55
N HIS A 340 -28.56 -5.99 -0.09
CA HIS A 340 -29.20 -4.70 -0.35
C HIS A 340 -28.22 -3.67 -0.89
N ALA A 341 -28.74 -2.78 -1.72
CA ALA A 341 -28.04 -1.62 -2.24
C ALA A 341 -28.92 -0.39 -2.07
N GLY A 342 -28.31 0.72 -1.66
CA GLY A 342 -28.94 2.05 -1.67
C GLY A 342 -29.01 2.62 -3.09
N ALA A 343 -29.40 3.90 -3.17
CA ALA A 343 -29.36 4.64 -4.43
C ALA A 343 -27.93 5.10 -4.77
N TRP A 344 -27.64 5.24 -6.06
CA TRP A 344 -26.42 5.88 -6.52
C TRP A 344 -26.46 7.38 -6.26
N VAL A 345 -25.47 7.90 -5.54
CA VAL A 345 -25.33 9.32 -5.24
C VAL A 345 -24.07 9.86 -5.91
N ARG A 346 -24.20 10.95 -6.66
CA ARG A 346 -23.07 11.61 -7.32
C ARG A 346 -22.39 12.61 -6.39
N ALA A 347 -21.10 12.43 -6.17
CA ALA A 347 -20.23 13.43 -5.57
C ALA A 347 -19.90 14.50 -6.61
N HIS A 348 -20.51 15.68 -6.49
CA HIS A 348 -20.38 16.77 -7.47
C HIS A 348 -18.95 17.30 -7.66
N SER A 349 -18.09 17.18 -6.64
CA SER A 349 -16.73 17.70 -6.67
C SER A 349 -15.73 16.79 -7.40
N THR A 350 -15.95 15.48 -7.37
CA THR A 350 -15.05 14.47 -7.95
C THR A 350 -15.63 13.74 -9.16
N ASP A 351 -16.91 13.97 -9.45
CA ASP A 351 -17.69 13.23 -10.44
C ASP A 351 -17.73 11.71 -10.18
N GLU A 352 -17.56 11.31 -8.92
CA GLU A 352 -17.64 9.93 -8.49
C GLU A 352 -19.07 9.58 -8.08
N PHE A 353 -19.48 8.34 -8.33
CA PHE A 353 -20.75 7.81 -7.88
C PHE A 353 -20.53 6.84 -6.73
N VAL A 354 -21.34 6.99 -5.69
CA VAL A 354 -21.27 6.19 -4.48
C VAL A 354 -22.55 5.39 -4.33
N ILE A 355 -22.43 4.10 -4.02
CA ILE A 355 -23.55 3.26 -3.60
C ILE A 355 -23.23 2.59 -2.27
N VAL A 356 -24.16 2.64 -1.34
CA VAL A 356 -24.04 1.94 -0.05
C VAL A 356 -24.60 0.53 -0.20
N LEU A 357 -23.80 -0.46 0.20
CA LEU A 357 -24.09 -1.88 0.13
C LEU A 357 -24.24 -2.43 1.54
N SER A 358 -25.30 -3.20 1.78
CA SER A 358 -25.64 -3.73 3.10
C SER A 358 -26.09 -5.19 3.07
N ASN A 359 -25.67 -5.94 4.09
CA ASN A 359 -26.15 -7.30 4.37
C ASN A 359 -27.09 -7.36 5.58
N ARG A 360 -27.38 -6.22 6.19
CA ARG A 360 -28.32 -6.13 7.31
C ARG A 360 -29.72 -6.40 6.81
N ASP A 361 -30.55 -6.99 7.67
CA ASP A 361 -31.97 -7.12 7.38
C ASP A 361 -32.64 -5.75 7.54
N LEU A 362 -32.81 -5.04 6.42
CA LEU A 362 -33.40 -3.70 6.43
C LEU A 362 -34.87 -3.71 6.87
N ALA A 363 -35.54 -4.87 6.87
CA ALA A 363 -36.89 -5.01 7.42
C ALA A 363 -36.91 -5.09 8.97
N ALA A 364 -35.75 -5.35 9.59
CA ALA A 364 -35.60 -5.41 11.05
C ALA A 364 -34.94 -4.15 11.64
N ALA A 365 -34.54 -3.19 10.80
CA ALA A 365 -34.11 -1.88 11.28
C ALA A 365 -35.36 -1.15 11.83
N PRO A 366 -35.32 -0.58 13.05
CA PRO A 366 -36.41 0.27 13.49
C PRO A 366 -36.54 1.38 12.46
N GLU A 367 -37.73 1.47 11.84
CA GLU A 367 -38.11 2.65 11.09
C GLU A 367 -37.71 3.84 11.96
N GLN A 368 -36.79 4.67 11.48
CA GLN A 368 -36.72 6.05 11.96
C GLN A 368 -38.10 6.60 11.64
N THR A 369 -38.98 6.52 12.63
CA THR A 369 -40.28 7.17 12.62
C THR A 369 -39.92 8.64 12.48
N SER A 370 -39.96 9.10 11.23
CA SER A 370 -40.08 10.51 10.92
C SER A 370 -41.41 10.88 11.54
N GLY A 371 -41.38 11.25 12.82
CA GLY A 371 -42.57 11.72 13.51
C GLY A 371 -43.17 12.81 12.63
N PRO A 372 -44.50 12.83 12.41
CA PRO A 372 -45.13 13.89 11.66
C PRO A 372 -44.65 15.23 12.25
N ALA A 373 -44.22 16.14 11.38
CA ALA A 373 -43.89 17.49 11.81
C ALA A 373 -45.07 18.03 12.65
N PRO A 374 -44.80 18.67 13.81
CA PRO A 374 -45.87 19.34 14.54
C PRO A 374 -46.55 20.30 13.56
N VAL A 375 -47.85 20.08 13.38
CA VAL A 375 -48.71 21.06 12.73
C VAL A 375 -48.84 22.18 13.76
N ASP A 376 -48.16 23.30 13.54
CA ASP A 376 -48.46 24.55 14.23
C ASP A 376 -49.85 24.99 13.75
N ASP A 377 -50.88 24.57 14.49
CA ASP A 377 -52.26 25.07 14.36
C ASP A 377 -52.38 26.48 14.99
N ASP A 378 -51.45 27.38 14.68
CA ASP A 378 -51.47 28.79 15.10
C ASP A 378 -51.91 29.68 13.92
N ASP A 379 -53.09 29.40 13.37
CA ASP A 379 -53.87 30.35 12.56
C ASP A 379 -55.09 30.82 13.37
N GLU A 380 -54.83 31.49 14.50
CA GLU A 380 -55.80 32.34 15.19
C GLU A 380 -55.42 33.82 14.95
N TRP A 381 -55.72 34.31 13.75
CA TRP A 381 -55.68 35.74 13.44
C TRP A 381 -57.06 36.37 13.75
N VAL A 382 -57.01 37.39 14.60
CA VAL A 382 -58.08 38.25 15.16
C VAL A 382 -59.04 38.83 14.12
#